data_AF-A0A6V8L0M4-F1
#
_entry.id   AF-A0A6V8L0M4-F1
#
_cell.length_a   1.000
_cell.length_b   1.000
_cell.length_c   1.000
_cell.angle_alpha   90.00
_cell.angle_beta   90.00
_cell.angle_gamma   90.00
#
_symmetry.space_group_name_H-M   'P 1'
#
loop_
_entity.id
_entity.type
_entity.pdbx_description
1 polymer ?
#
loop_
_entity_poly.entity_id
_entity_poly.type
_entity_poly.pdbx_seq_one_letter_code
_entity_poly.pdbx_strand_id
1 'polypeptide(L)'
;MPLIRRGDEIRDALLRAKVAAAYGVTHLLSTGEMLSGGGPRVLVPRELAYDNRDGQWRWRDDIPPRNRRLALSPQEIDDLLDRGFPLPEWHTPPAVAKELARARPPRRHRGLVVFFTGLSGSGKSTIARGVADSLRESGDRTVTLLDGDVVRRELSKGLGFSKEDRDTNVRRIGWVAAEVARHRGMVLCCPIAPYEKARTTARAMAQAAGAGFILVYVSTPLAVCEQRDRKGLYAKARAGQLTGMTGVDDPYEEPTNADLVIDASELPIDEAVHAVMHHLTETGWVEPRLQPA
;
A
#
# COMPACT_ATOMS: atom_id res chain seq x y z
N MET A 1 -12.70 -25.83 -7.69
CA MET A 1 -12.24 -26.87 -6.76
C MET A 1 -11.64 -26.20 -5.53
N PRO A 2 -12.23 -26.35 -4.34
CA PRO A 2 -11.69 -25.78 -3.11
C PRO A 2 -10.47 -26.60 -2.65
N LEU A 3 -9.34 -26.45 -3.34
CA LEU A 3 -8.07 -27.04 -2.95
C LEU A 3 -7.21 -25.96 -2.28
N ILE A 4 -6.93 -26.17 -1.00
CA ILE A 4 -6.01 -25.33 -0.25
C ILE A 4 -4.59 -25.71 -0.70
N ARG A 5 -3.86 -24.75 -1.30
CA ARG A 5 -2.43 -24.91 -1.58
C ARG A 5 -1.66 -24.89 -0.26
N ARG A 6 -0.76 -25.85 -0.06
CA ARG A 6 0.06 -25.97 1.15
C ARG A 6 1.48 -25.44 0.96
N GLY A 7 1.83 -25.00 -0.25
CA GLY A 7 3.14 -24.41 -0.56
C GLY A 7 4.24 -25.42 -0.84
N ASP A 8 3.92 -26.71 -0.84
CA ASP A 8 4.77 -27.80 -1.30
C ASP A 8 4.28 -28.19 -2.70
N GLU A 9 5.03 -27.82 -3.73
CA GLU A 9 4.61 -27.95 -5.12
C GLU A 9 4.36 -29.41 -5.53
N ILE A 10 5.23 -30.32 -5.07
CA ILE A 10 5.13 -31.75 -5.36
C ILE A 10 3.86 -32.30 -4.72
N ARG A 11 3.66 -32.02 -3.42
CA ARG A 11 2.47 -32.49 -2.69
C ARG A 11 1.19 -31.89 -3.24
N ASP A 12 1.17 -30.60 -3.53
CA ASP A 12 0.01 -29.89 -4.08
C ASP A 12 -0.33 -30.41 -5.50
N ALA A 13 0.68 -30.77 -6.29
CA ALA A 13 0.47 -31.35 -7.61
C ALA A 13 -0.01 -32.81 -7.55
N LEU A 14 0.50 -33.65 -6.64
CA LEU A 14 -0.03 -35.00 -6.39
C LEU A 14 -1.48 -34.97 -5.90
N LEU A 15 -1.81 -34.04 -4.97
CA LEU A 15 -3.17 -33.86 -4.49
C LEU A 15 -4.12 -33.46 -5.63
N ARG A 16 -3.70 -32.50 -6.49
CA ARG A 16 -4.45 -32.10 -7.69
C ARG A 16 -4.71 -33.29 -8.62
N ALA A 17 -3.71 -34.14 -8.86
CA ALA A 17 -3.85 -35.33 -9.70
C ALA A 17 -4.87 -36.33 -9.12
N LYS A 18 -4.80 -36.62 -7.81
CA LYS A 18 -5.74 -37.54 -7.15
C LYS A 18 -7.17 -37.00 -7.16
N VAL A 19 -7.33 -35.70 -6.89
CA VAL A 19 -8.64 -35.06 -6.93
C VAL A 19 -9.18 -35.07 -8.36
N ALA A 20 -8.39 -34.66 -9.35
CA ALA A 20 -8.80 -34.69 -10.76
C ALA A 20 -9.25 -36.10 -11.20
N ALA A 21 -8.52 -37.15 -10.81
CA ALA A 21 -8.92 -38.53 -11.07
C ALA A 21 -10.29 -38.89 -10.49
N ALA A 22 -10.58 -38.44 -9.26
CA ALA A 22 -11.89 -38.66 -8.62
C ALA A 22 -13.04 -37.93 -9.34
N TYR A 23 -12.74 -36.87 -10.10
CA TYR A 23 -13.68 -36.19 -10.99
C TYR A 23 -13.72 -36.80 -12.41
N GLY A 24 -13.05 -37.94 -12.64
CA GLY A 24 -13.03 -38.62 -13.93
C GLY A 24 -12.10 -37.97 -14.98
N VAL A 25 -11.20 -37.07 -14.56
CA VAL A 25 -10.25 -36.41 -15.46
C VAL A 25 -9.18 -37.40 -15.92
N THR A 26 -8.96 -37.48 -17.23
CA THR A 26 -7.96 -38.38 -17.84
C THR A 26 -6.61 -37.71 -18.11
N HIS A 27 -6.60 -36.39 -18.28
CA HIS A 27 -5.40 -35.59 -18.58
C HIS A 27 -5.37 -34.31 -17.74
N LEU A 28 -4.18 -33.93 -17.27
CA LEU A 28 -3.99 -32.74 -16.44
C LEU A 28 -2.85 -31.88 -17.00
N LEU A 29 -3.10 -30.59 -17.19
CA LEU A 29 -2.05 -29.62 -17.55
C LEU A 29 -1.23 -29.28 -16.31
N SER A 30 0.09 -29.50 -16.36
CA SER A 30 1.01 -29.16 -15.28
C SER A 30 1.61 -27.76 -15.45
N THR A 31 1.86 -27.10 -14.33
CA THR A 31 2.60 -25.83 -14.26
C THR A 31 4.04 -26.01 -13.75
N GLY A 32 4.51 -27.26 -13.57
CA GLY A 32 5.85 -27.61 -13.07
C GLY A 32 6.34 -28.97 -13.61
N GLU A 33 7.48 -29.46 -13.09
CA GLU A 33 8.10 -30.71 -13.52
C GLU A 33 7.17 -31.94 -13.38
N MET A 34 7.39 -32.95 -14.23
CA MET A 34 6.52 -34.13 -14.32
C MET A 34 6.41 -34.86 -12.99
N LEU A 35 5.17 -35.10 -12.56
CA LEU A 35 4.88 -36.12 -11.55
C LEU A 35 4.45 -37.42 -12.24
N SER A 36 5.20 -38.48 -12.01
CA SER A 36 4.86 -39.83 -12.44
C SER A 36 4.15 -40.59 -11.30
N GLY A 37 2.94 -41.07 -11.56
CA GLY A 37 2.15 -41.91 -10.63
C GLY A 37 0.87 -42.43 -11.30
N GLY A 38 0.21 -43.42 -10.70
CA GLY A 38 -0.99 -44.11 -11.23
C GLY A 38 -2.28 -43.27 -11.27
N GLY A 39 -2.22 -42.09 -11.86
CA GLY A 39 -3.31 -41.10 -11.98
C GLY A 39 -3.49 -40.57 -13.41
N PRO A 40 -4.10 -39.37 -13.58
CA PRO A 40 -4.33 -38.76 -14.89
C PRO A 40 -3.01 -38.50 -15.62
N ARG A 41 -3.01 -38.60 -16.95
CA ARG A 41 -1.83 -38.30 -17.77
C ARG A 41 -1.46 -36.83 -17.66
N VAL A 42 -0.21 -36.55 -17.32
CA VAL A 42 0.26 -35.17 -17.16
C VAL A 42 0.75 -34.63 -18.50
N LEU A 43 0.22 -33.47 -18.90
CA LEU A 43 0.65 -32.71 -20.06
C LEU A 43 1.43 -31.48 -19.59
N VAL A 44 2.68 -31.36 -20.01
CA VAL A 44 3.50 -30.16 -19.74
C VAL A 44 3.44 -29.27 -20.98
N PRO A 45 2.74 -28.12 -20.95
CA PRO A 45 2.67 -27.24 -22.10
C PRO A 45 4.04 -26.58 -22.35
N ARG A 46 4.40 -26.43 -23.63
CA ARG A 46 5.52 -25.56 -24.02
C ARG A 46 5.13 -24.09 -23.77
N GLU A 47 6.13 -23.22 -23.71
CA GLU A 47 5.86 -21.80 -23.58
C GLU A 47 5.12 -21.27 -24.82
N LEU A 48 4.08 -20.47 -24.59
CA LEU A 48 3.30 -19.84 -25.64
C LEU A 48 3.79 -18.41 -25.89
N ALA A 49 3.67 -17.95 -27.13
CA ALA A 49 3.83 -16.55 -27.50
C ALA A 49 2.79 -16.16 -28.56
N TYR A 50 2.54 -14.87 -28.67
CA TYR A 50 1.63 -14.31 -29.65
C TYR A 50 2.39 -14.01 -30.96
N ASP A 51 1.85 -14.50 -32.07
CA ASP A 51 2.40 -14.29 -33.42
C ASP A 51 1.78 -13.06 -34.07
N ASN A 52 2.57 -11.99 -34.21
CA ASN A 52 2.10 -10.72 -34.75
C ASN A 52 1.70 -10.77 -36.24
N ARG A 53 2.01 -11.86 -36.96
CA ARG A 53 1.66 -11.99 -38.39
C ARG A 53 0.18 -12.13 -38.64
N ASP A 54 -0.49 -12.92 -37.80
CA ASP A 54 -1.89 -13.34 -37.98
C ASP A 54 -2.69 -13.35 -36.68
N GLY A 55 -2.07 -12.94 -35.57
CA GLY A 55 -2.74 -12.69 -34.31
C GLY A 55 -3.12 -13.93 -33.52
N GLN A 56 -2.33 -15.01 -33.63
CA GLN A 56 -2.59 -16.28 -32.94
C GLN A 56 -1.54 -16.61 -31.88
N TRP A 57 -1.98 -17.28 -30.81
CA TRP A 57 -1.08 -17.86 -29.81
C TRP A 57 -0.55 -19.21 -30.29
N ARG A 58 0.77 -19.37 -30.29
CA ARG A 58 1.46 -20.62 -30.70
C ARG A 58 2.61 -20.92 -29.75
N TRP A 59 3.18 -22.12 -29.86
CA TRP A 59 4.42 -22.42 -29.16
C TRP A 59 5.50 -21.44 -29.57
N ARG A 60 6.21 -20.91 -28.58
CA ARG A 60 7.16 -19.82 -28.73
C ARG A 60 8.20 -20.12 -29.81
N ASP A 61 8.74 -21.34 -29.84
CA ASP A 61 9.82 -21.70 -30.74
C ASP A 61 9.36 -21.95 -32.19
N ASP A 62 8.04 -22.01 -32.42
CA ASP A 62 7.43 -22.14 -33.75
C ASP A 62 7.23 -20.76 -34.41
N ILE A 63 7.50 -19.66 -33.67
CA ILE A 63 7.37 -18.28 -34.13
C ILE A 63 8.76 -17.68 -34.36
N PRO A 64 9.05 -17.11 -35.54
CA PRO A 64 10.28 -16.36 -35.79
C PRO A 64 10.46 -15.23 -34.76
N PRO A 65 11.66 -15.01 -34.19
CA PRO A 65 11.87 -14.04 -33.12
C PRO A 65 11.33 -12.63 -33.39
N ARG A 66 11.44 -12.15 -34.64
CA ARG A 66 10.94 -10.83 -35.05
C ARG A 66 9.41 -10.66 -34.98
N ASN A 67 8.66 -11.76 -35.00
CA ASN A 67 7.19 -11.76 -34.99
C ASN A 67 6.63 -12.18 -33.63
N ARG A 68 7.50 -12.55 -32.68
CA ARG A 68 7.16 -13.10 -31.38
C ARG A 68 6.86 -11.96 -30.41
N ARG A 69 5.68 -12.00 -29.81
CA ARG A 69 5.32 -11.15 -28.68
C ARG A 69 5.05 -12.02 -27.45
N LEU A 70 5.74 -11.73 -26.35
CA LEU A 70 5.59 -12.48 -25.10
C LEU A 70 4.32 -12.05 -24.37
N ALA A 71 3.77 -12.97 -23.57
CA ALA A 71 2.70 -12.65 -22.64
C ALA A 71 3.14 -11.59 -21.64
N LEU A 72 2.20 -10.75 -21.20
CA LEU A 72 2.46 -9.80 -20.13
C LEU A 72 2.65 -10.57 -18.83
N SER A 73 3.69 -10.20 -18.09
CA SER A 73 3.87 -10.66 -16.72
C SER A 73 2.75 -10.15 -15.81
N PRO A 74 2.47 -10.82 -14.68
CA PRO A 74 1.53 -10.31 -13.68
C PRO A 74 1.85 -8.88 -13.23
N GLN A 75 3.13 -8.52 -13.13
CA GLN A 75 3.56 -7.18 -12.75
C GLN A 75 3.23 -6.13 -13.81
N GLU A 76 3.42 -6.44 -15.10
CA GLU A 76 3.04 -5.52 -16.20
C GLU A 76 1.52 -5.33 -16.28
N ILE A 77 0.75 -6.39 -16.06
CA ILE A 77 -0.71 -6.32 -15.96
C ILE A 77 -1.12 -5.42 -14.79
N ASP A 78 -0.53 -5.64 -13.61
CA ASP A 78 -0.80 -4.84 -12.42
C ASP A 78 -0.43 -3.36 -12.61
N ASP A 79 0.70 -3.04 -13.28
CA ASP A 79 1.09 -1.66 -13.58
C ASP A 79 0.08 -0.96 -14.50
N LEU A 80 -0.33 -1.62 -15.59
CA LEU A 80 -1.33 -1.09 -16.51
C LEU A 80 -2.65 -0.79 -15.77
N LEU A 81 -3.11 -1.74 -14.94
CA LEU A 81 -4.32 -1.58 -14.14
C LEU A 81 -4.19 -0.48 -13.07
N ASP A 82 -3.04 -0.40 -12.39
CA ASP A 82 -2.75 0.63 -11.38
C ASP A 82 -2.81 2.04 -11.98
N ARG A 83 -2.25 2.23 -13.18
CA ARG A 83 -2.25 3.49 -13.92
C ARG A 83 -3.58 3.76 -14.64
N GLY A 84 -4.41 2.72 -14.79
CA GLY A 84 -5.70 2.77 -15.47
C GLY A 84 -5.59 2.77 -16.99
N PHE A 85 -4.51 2.21 -17.54
CA PHE A 85 -4.40 1.89 -18.95
C PHE A 85 -5.17 0.60 -19.27
N PRO A 86 -5.84 0.52 -20.44
CA PRO A 86 -6.51 -0.69 -20.84
C PRO A 86 -5.50 -1.82 -21.06
N LEU A 87 -5.86 -3.03 -20.63
CA LEU A 87 -5.10 -4.23 -21.01
C LEU A 87 -5.29 -4.47 -22.51
N PRO A 88 -4.22 -4.83 -23.24
CA PRO A 88 -4.32 -4.90 -24.68
C PRO A 88 -5.08 -6.15 -25.13
N GLU A 89 -5.96 -5.99 -26.11
CA GLU A 89 -6.92 -7.03 -26.54
C GLU A 89 -6.24 -8.30 -27.11
N TRP A 90 -5.06 -8.17 -27.71
CA TRP A 90 -4.27 -9.31 -28.19
C TRP A 90 -3.86 -10.26 -27.06
N HIS A 91 -3.73 -9.72 -25.84
CA HIS A 91 -3.32 -10.45 -24.65
C HIS A 91 -4.52 -10.89 -23.82
N THR A 92 -5.40 -9.94 -23.49
CA THR A 92 -6.50 -10.12 -22.56
C THR A 92 -7.82 -9.82 -23.28
N PRO A 93 -8.72 -10.81 -23.42
CA PRO A 93 -10.03 -10.57 -24.00
C PRO A 93 -10.78 -9.43 -23.28
N PRO A 94 -11.55 -8.58 -23.98
CA PRO A 94 -12.20 -7.41 -23.39
C PRO A 94 -13.07 -7.71 -22.16
N ALA A 95 -13.82 -8.82 -22.19
CA ALA A 95 -14.65 -9.23 -21.05
C ALA A 95 -13.82 -9.55 -19.80
N VAL A 96 -12.65 -10.19 -19.97
CA VAL A 96 -11.74 -10.49 -18.86
C VAL A 96 -11.05 -9.22 -18.37
N ALA A 97 -10.58 -8.36 -19.30
CA ALA A 97 -9.96 -7.09 -18.96
C ALA A 97 -10.89 -6.21 -18.12
N LYS A 98 -12.19 -6.17 -18.46
CA LYS A 98 -13.21 -5.47 -17.69
C LYS A 98 -13.34 -5.97 -16.26
N GLU A 99 -13.38 -7.28 -16.04
CA GLU A 99 -13.47 -7.85 -14.69
C GLU A 99 -12.18 -7.64 -13.89
N LEU A 100 -11.00 -7.73 -14.53
CA LEU A 100 -9.73 -7.42 -13.89
C LEU A 100 -9.66 -5.95 -13.43
N ALA A 101 -10.06 -5.01 -14.29
CA ALA A 101 -10.14 -3.59 -13.95
C ALA A 101 -11.18 -3.30 -12.85
N ARG A 102 -12.27 -4.09 -12.78
CA ARG A 102 -13.26 -3.99 -11.69
C ARG A 102 -12.69 -4.47 -10.37
N ALA A 103 -11.97 -5.60 -10.38
CA ALA A 103 -11.35 -6.19 -9.19
C ALA A 103 -10.18 -5.33 -8.68
N ARG A 104 -9.43 -4.71 -9.61
CA ARG A 104 -8.25 -3.90 -9.33
C ARG A 104 -8.36 -2.53 -10.03
N PRO A 105 -9.26 -1.63 -9.56
CA PRO A 105 -9.49 -0.33 -10.22
C PRO A 105 -8.23 0.54 -10.20
N PRO A 106 -8.09 1.61 -11.00
CA PRO A 106 -6.90 2.47 -10.97
C PRO A 106 -6.61 3.03 -9.56
N ARG A 107 -5.33 3.29 -9.23
CA ARG A 107 -4.90 3.74 -7.88
C ARG A 107 -5.65 4.96 -7.36
N ARG A 108 -5.86 5.96 -8.22
CA ARG A 108 -6.71 7.14 -7.98
C ARG A 108 -8.14 6.83 -7.48
N HIS A 109 -8.67 5.65 -7.77
CA HIS A 109 -10.00 5.20 -7.34
C HIS A 109 -9.95 4.19 -6.18
N ARG A 110 -8.76 3.86 -5.67
CA ARG A 110 -8.57 2.96 -4.53
C ARG A 110 -8.42 3.76 -3.24
N GLY A 111 -8.70 3.11 -2.12
CA GLY A 111 -8.40 3.69 -0.81
C GLY A 111 -6.89 3.79 -0.57
N LEU A 112 -6.52 4.80 0.20
CA LEU A 112 -5.14 5.08 0.54
C LEU A 112 -5.04 5.57 1.99
N VAL A 113 -4.08 5.05 2.72
CA VAL A 113 -3.65 5.61 4.00
C VAL A 113 -2.33 6.34 3.80
N VAL A 114 -2.33 7.66 3.97
CA VAL A 114 -1.12 8.47 4.07
C VAL A 114 -0.82 8.67 5.54
N PHE A 115 0.22 8.01 6.01
CA PHE A 115 0.56 7.89 7.41
C PHE A 115 1.77 8.77 7.73
N PHE A 116 1.53 9.90 8.38
CA PHE A 116 2.58 10.79 8.85
C PHE A 116 3.13 10.32 10.20
N THR A 117 4.45 10.24 10.34
CA THR A 117 5.16 9.89 11.57
C THR A 117 6.27 10.90 11.87
N GLY A 118 6.62 11.09 13.14
CA GLY A 118 7.58 12.12 13.56
C GLY A 118 7.33 12.64 14.97
N LEU A 119 8.31 13.34 15.53
CA LEU A 119 8.28 13.89 16.89
C LEU A 119 7.11 14.86 17.14
N SER A 120 6.69 15.04 18.39
CA SER A 120 5.73 16.11 18.73
C SER A 120 6.28 17.46 18.28
N GLY A 121 5.46 18.35 17.72
CA GLY A 121 5.97 19.65 17.21
C GLY A 121 6.71 19.60 15.86
N SER A 122 6.88 18.42 15.23
CA SER A 122 7.57 18.31 13.93
C SER A 122 6.82 18.91 12.74
N GLY A 123 5.54 19.28 12.88
CA GLY A 123 4.75 19.88 11.80
C GLY A 123 3.81 18.93 11.04
N LYS A 124 3.77 17.63 11.39
CA LYS A 124 2.87 16.62 10.79
C LYS A 124 1.44 17.10 10.56
N SER A 125 0.77 17.55 11.63
CA SER A 125 -0.64 17.95 11.55
C SER A 125 -0.85 19.19 10.69
N THR A 126 0.15 20.08 10.60
CA THR A 126 0.07 21.26 9.72
C THR A 126 0.17 20.85 8.25
N ILE A 127 1.17 20.02 7.91
CA ILE A 127 1.36 19.50 6.55
C ILE A 127 0.13 18.68 6.13
N ALA A 128 -0.33 17.76 6.97
CA ALA A 128 -1.47 16.91 6.66
C ALA A 128 -2.78 17.70 6.47
N ARG A 129 -2.98 18.81 7.19
CA ARG A 129 -4.13 19.69 6.95
C ARG A 129 -4.01 20.39 5.59
N GLY A 130 -2.85 20.95 5.26
CA GLY A 130 -2.63 21.57 3.94
C GLY A 130 -2.83 20.58 2.79
N VAL A 131 -2.39 19.33 2.95
CA VAL A 131 -2.67 18.24 2.01
C VAL A 131 -4.16 17.92 1.96
N ALA A 132 -4.84 17.83 3.11
CA ALA A 132 -6.28 17.58 3.16
C ALA A 132 -7.09 18.67 2.45
N ASP A 133 -6.73 19.93 2.67
CA ASP A 133 -7.42 21.09 2.10
C ASP A 133 -7.20 21.10 0.58
N SER A 134 -5.96 20.91 0.12
CA SER A 134 -5.64 20.77 -1.30
C SER A 134 -6.42 19.64 -1.98
N LEU A 135 -6.54 18.47 -1.35
CA LEU A 135 -7.33 17.34 -1.89
C LEU A 135 -8.83 17.61 -1.89
N ARG A 136 -9.36 18.32 -0.90
CA ARG A 136 -10.78 18.70 -0.83
C ARG A 136 -11.14 19.74 -1.87
N GLU A 137 -10.23 20.68 -2.15
CA GLU A 137 -10.40 21.68 -3.20
C GLU A 137 -10.51 21.05 -4.58
N SER A 138 -9.77 19.96 -4.87
CA SER A 138 -9.89 19.28 -6.16
C SER A 138 -11.19 18.47 -6.28
N GLY A 139 -11.75 18.00 -5.16
CA GLY A 139 -13.00 17.24 -5.12
C GLY A 139 -12.89 15.78 -5.61
N ASP A 140 -11.72 15.34 -6.06
CA ASP A 140 -11.52 14.00 -6.64
C ASP A 140 -11.53 12.88 -5.59
N ARG A 141 -11.32 13.23 -4.31
CA ARG A 141 -11.13 12.28 -3.22
C ARG A 141 -11.96 12.66 -2.01
N THR A 142 -12.60 11.66 -1.40
CA THR A 142 -13.15 11.80 -0.04
C THR A 142 -12.02 11.64 0.97
N VAL A 143 -11.77 12.67 1.78
CA VAL A 143 -10.62 12.74 2.70
C VAL A 143 -11.04 12.75 4.16
N THR A 144 -10.51 11.80 4.92
CA THR A 144 -10.60 11.76 6.39
C THR A 144 -9.26 12.12 7.01
N LEU A 145 -9.25 13.07 7.94
CA LEU A 145 -8.06 13.46 8.70
C LEU A 145 -8.14 12.88 10.12
N LEU A 146 -7.24 11.94 10.43
CA LEU A 146 -7.07 11.35 11.76
C LEU A 146 -5.86 11.98 12.46
N ASP A 147 -6.06 13.21 12.94
CA ASP A 147 -5.05 13.93 13.73
C ASP A 147 -4.92 13.32 15.14
N GLY A 148 -3.69 13.24 15.66
CA GLY A 148 -3.39 12.58 16.94
C GLY A 148 -4.19 13.14 18.12
N ASP A 149 -4.47 14.45 18.14
CA ASP A 149 -5.26 15.08 19.21
C ASP A 149 -6.75 14.74 19.11
N VAL A 150 -7.30 14.71 17.89
CA VAL A 150 -8.70 14.32 17.63
C VAL A 150 -8.88 12.85 17.99
N VAL A 151 -7.99 11.98 17.51
CA VAL A 151 -8.03 10.55 17.85
C VAL A 151 -7.92 10.35 19.36
N ARG A 152 -7.01 11.05 20.04
CA ARG A 152 -6.88 10.92 21.50
C ARG A 152 -8.16 11.28 22.24
N ARG A 153 -8.88 12.29 21.79
CA ARG A 153 -10.15 12.70 22.38
C ARG A 153 -11.28 11.72 22.08
N GLU A 154 -11.41 11.27 20.83
CA GLU A 154 -12.59 10.51 20.38
C GLU A 154 -12.42 8.98 20.52
N LEU A 155 -11.22 8.45 20.23
CA LEU A 155 -10.98 7.00 20.07
C LEU A 155 -10.06 6.40 21.13
N SER A 156 -9.26 7.24 21.80
CA SER A 156 -8.24 6.79 22.75
C SER A 156 -8.38 7.41 24.13
N LYS A 157 -9.59 7.87 24.48
CA LYS A 157 -9.91 8.32 25.83
C LYS A 157 -9.59 7.20 26.84
N GLY A 158 -8.82 7.53 27.87
CA GLY A 158 -8.37 6.60 28.90
C GLY A 158 -7.03 5.91 28.63
N LEU A 159 -6.45 6.02 27.43
CA LEU A 159 -5.06 5.60 27.20
C LEU A 159 -4.10 6.66 27.74
N GLY A 160 -3.10 6.23 28.49
CA GLY A 160 -2.00 7.06 28.95
C GLY A 160 -0.91 7.20 27.88
N PHE A 161 0.33 7.11 28.34
CA PHE A 161 1.53 7.35 27.56
C PHE A 161 2.59 6.25 27.71
N SER A 162 2.23 5.10 28.29
CA SER A 162 3.09 3.92 28.27
C SER A 162 3.35 3.44 26.84
N LYS A 163 4.34 2.57 26.66
CA LYS A 163 4.63 1.93 25.38
C LYS A 163 3.40 1.19 24.84
N GLU A 164 2.74 0.41 25.70
CA GLU A 164 1.55 -0.38 25.37
C GLU A 164 0.37 0.50 24.97
N ASP A 165 0.17 1.63 25.66
CA ASP A 165 -0.89 2.59 25.34
C ASP A 165 -0.63 3.29 24.00
N ARG A 166 0.63 3.62 23.69
CA ARG A 166 1.03 4.20 22.40
C ARG A 166 0.82 3.22 21.26
N ASP A 167 1.26 1.97 21.45
CA ASP A 167 1.05 0.89 20.48
C ASP A 167 -0.44 0.67 20.23
N THR A 168 -1.24 0.64 21.29
CA THR A 168 -2.71 0.51 21.19
C THR A 168 -3.33 1.69 20.46
N ASN A 169 -2.91 2.91 20.76
CA ASN A 169 -3.40 4.11 20.07
C ASN A 169 -3.07 4.07 18.57
N VAL A 170 -1.82 3.76 18.19
CA VAL A 170 -1.43 3.64 16.78
C VAL A 170 -2.18 2.51 16.08
N ARG A 171 -2.38 1.38 16.75
CA ARG A 171 -3.17 0.26 16.23
C ARG A 171 -4.63 0.66 15.98
N ARG A 172 -5.25 1.42 16.88
CA ARG A 172 -6.63 1.94 16.69
C ARG A 172 -6.72 2.87 15.48
N ILE A 173 -5.77 3.79 15.33
CA ILE A 173 -5.68 4.66 14.16
C ILE A 173 -5.54 3.82 12.88
N GLY A 174 -4.60 2.88 12.86
CA GLY A 174 -4.36 2.01 11.71
C GLY A 174 -5.59 1.19 11.33
N TRP A 175 -6.33 0.67 12.30
CA TRP A 175 -7.57 -0.07 12.04
C TRP A 175 -8.65 0.82 11.43
N VAL A 176 -8.95 1.98 12.03
CA VAL A 176 -9.96 2.92 11.49
C VAL A 176 -9.55 3.41 10.09
N ALA A 177 -8.27 3.72 9.89
CA ALA A 177 -7.76 4.15 8.59
C ALA A 177 -7.93 3.06 7.53
N ALA A 178 -7.64 1.80 7.86
CA ALA A 178 -7.83 0.67 6.97
C ALA A 178 -9.31 0.45 6.62
N GLU A 179 -10.23 0.59 7.58
CA GLU A 179 -11.66 0.48 7.31
C GLU A 179 -12.17 1.58 6.37
N VAL A 180 -11.78 2.84 6.61
CA VAL A 180 -12.17 3.95 5.71
C VAL A 180 -11.57 3.75 4.31
N ALA A 181 -10.30 3.31 4.23
CA ALA A 181 -9.64 3.05 2.95
C ALA A 181 -10.25 1.83 2.22
N ARG A 182 -10.76 0.82 2.93
CA ARG A 182 -11.51 -0.30 2.31
C ARG A 182 -12.69 0.19 1.48
N HIS A 183 -13.32 1.27 1.92
CA HIS A 183 -14.42 1.94 1.23
C HIS A 183 -13.96 3.03 0.25
N ARG A 184 -12.71 2.95 -0.24
CA ARG A 184 -12.09 3.84 -1.22
C ARG A 184 -11.79 5.27 -0.73
N GLY A 185 -11.92 5.53 0.58
CA GLY A 185 -11.52 6.80 1.17
C GLY A 185 -10.01 7.01 1.18
N MET A 186 -9.58 8.28 1.15
CA MET A 186 -8.19 8.65 1.49
C MET A 186 -8.13 9.08 2.95
N VAL A 187 -7.19 8.53 3.71
CA VAL A 187 -7.03 8.82 5.13
C VAL A 187 -5.65 9.40 5.39
N LEU A 188 -5.60 10.59 5.99
CA LEU A 188 -4.36 11.21 6.45
C LEU A 188 -4.25 10.99 7.96
N CYS A 189 -3.24 10.26 8.42
CA CYS A 189 -3.04 9.95 9.84
C CYS A 189 -1.82 10.71 10.37
N CYS A 190 -1.91 11.30 11.57
CA CYS A 190 -0.78 12.06 12.15
C CYS A 190 -0.36 11.63 13.58
N PRO A 191 -0.23 10.33 13.90
CA PRO A 191 0.34 9.94 15.19
C PRO A 191 1.84 10.25 15.28
N ILE A 192 2.39 10.16 16.50
CA ILE A 192 3.85 10.16 16.69
C ILE A 192 4.45 8.86 16.15
N ALA A 193 3.79 7.72 16.44
CA ALA A 193 4.20 6.37 16.04
C ALA A 193 5.71 6.08 16.20
N PRO A 194 6.24 6.17 17.44
CA PRO A 194 7.68 6.12 17.69
C PRO A 194 8.32 4.77 17.40
N TYR A 195 7.54 3.68 17.38
CA TYR A 195 8.07 2.32 17.21
C TYR A 195 7.76 1.77 15.82
N GLU A 196 8.74 1.12 15.19
CA GLU A 196 8.63 0.54 13.85
C GLU A 196 7.55 -0.54 13.78
N LYS A 197 7.44 -1.36 14.82
CA LYS A 197 6.42 -2.42 14.91
C LYS A 197 5.00 -1.87 14.73
N ALA A 198 4.71 -0.70 15.31
CA ALA A 198 3.39 -0.09 15.23
C ALA A 198 3.10 0.45 13.81
N ARG A 199 4.11 1.06 13.16
CA ARG A 199 4.01 1.52 11.77
C ARG A 199 3.83 0.37 10.79
N THR A 200 4.63 -0.69 10.92
CA THR A 200 4.52 -1.92 10.14
C THR A 200 3.13 -2.56 10.32
N THR A 201 2.60 -2.58 11.54
CA THR A 201 1.25 -3.09 11.81
C THR A 201 0.17 -2.27 11.08
N ALA A 202 0.27 -0.94 11.10
CA ALA A 202 -0.68 -0.07 10.38
C ALA A 202 -0.61 -0.28 8.86
N ARG A 203 0.61 -0.43 8.29
CA ARG A 203 0.83 -0.77 6.88
C ARG A 203 0.15 -2.09 6.50
N ALA A 204 0.36 -3.14 7.31
CA ALA A 204 -0.25 -4.45 7.09
C ALA A 204 -1.78 -4.42 7.15
N MET A 205 -2.36 -3.61 8.06
CA MET A 205 -3.82 -3.43 8.15
C MET A 205 -4.40 -2.79 6.88
N ALA A 206 -3.76 -1.74 6.35
CA ALA A 206 -4.18 -1.11 5.10
C ALA A 206 -4.09 -2.07 3.91
N GLN A 207 -2.99 -2.82 3.80
CA GLN A 207 -2.80 -3.83 2.75
C GLN A 207 -3.84 -4.94 2.82
N ALA A 208 -4.14 -5.45 4.02
CA ALA A 208 -5.18 -6.46 4.23
C ALA A 208 -6.59 -5.95 3.88
N ALA A 209 -6.82 -4.63 3.97
CA ALA A 209 -8.04 -3.98 3.53
C ALA A 209 -8.08 -3.72 2.01
N GLY A 210 -7.04 -4.10 1.25
CA GLY A 210 -6.93 -3.84 -0.19
C GLY A 210 -6.59 -2.39 -0.52
N ALA A 211 -6.09 -1.61 0.44
CA ALA A 211 -5.74 -0.21 0.29
C ALA A 211 -4.23 -0.01 0.10
N GLY A 212 -3.86 1.14 -0.48
CA GLY A 212 -2.49 1.62 -0.46
C GLY A 212 -2.07 2.13 0.92
N PHE A 213 -0.76 2.23 1.12
CA PHE A 213 -0.17 2.83 2.31
C PHE A 213 1.10 3.60 1.92
N ILE A 214 1.19 4.86 2.34
CA ILE A 214 2.35 5.73 2.18
C ILE A 214 2.79 6.20 3.56
N LEU A 215 4.04 5.96 3.91
CA LEU A 215 4.67 6.45 5.13
C LEU A 215 5.42 7.75 4.85
N VAL A 216 4.93 8.85 5.42
CA VAL A 216 5.60 10.16 5.36
C VAL A 216 6.32 10.40 6.68
N TYR A 217 7.65 10.38 6.67
CA TYR A 217 8.46 10.70 7.83
C TYR A 217 8.73 12.21 7.88
N VAL A 218 8.18 12.89 8.89
CA VAL A 218 8.50 14.30 9.16
C VAL A 218 9.68 14.35 10.14
N SER A 219 10.88 14.43 9.59
CA SER A 219 12.19 14.25 10.24
C SER A 219 12.73 15.49 10.94
N THR A 220 11.87 16.45 11.27
CA THR A 220 12.28 17.69 11.94
C THR A 220 13.08 17.39 13.22
N PRO A 221 14.29 17.97 13.38
CA PRO A 221 15.16 17.69 14.51
C PRO A 221 14.47 17.96 15.86
N LEU A 222 14.83 17.16 16.87
CA LEU A 222 14.30 17.31 18.23
C LEU A 222 14.47 18.74 18.77
N ALA A 223 15.65 19.34 18.58
CA ALA A 223 15.93 20.70 19.05
C ALA A 223 14.93 21.73 18.50
N VAL A 224 14.57 21.61 17.21
CA VAL A 224 13.56 22.46 16.57
C VAL A 224 12.16 22.15 17.11
N CYS A 225 11.84 20.87 17.32
CA CYS A 225 10.58 20.45 17.92
C CYS A 225 10.39 21.01 19.36
N GLU A 226 11.47 21.02 20.16
CA GLU A 226 11.49 21.59 21.51
C GLU A 226 11.33 23.11 21.51
N GLN A 227 12.00 23.81 20.58
CA GLN A 227 11.82 25.26 20.42
C GLN A 227 10.38 25.62 20.04
N ARG A 228 9.72 24.78 19.24
CA ARG A 228 8.34 24.98 18.79
C ARG A 228 7.28 24.55 19.80
N ASP A 229 7.64 24.05 21.00
CA ASP A 229 6.80 23.30 21.96
C ASP A 229 5.45 23.94 22.33
N ARG A 230 4.52 23.93 21.38
CA ARG A 230 3.21 24.58 21.47
C ARG A 230 2.33 23.96 22.55
N LYS A 231 2.60 22.71 22.93
CA LYS A 231 1.85 21.95 23.93
C LYS A 231 2.49 22.01 25.32
N GLY A 232 3.69 22.59 25.45
CA GLY A 232 4.46 22.60 26.68
C GLY A 232 4.90 21.21 27.15
N LEU A 233 4.91 20.21 26.26
CA LEU A 233 5.19 18.82 26.63
C LEU A 233 6.69 18.60 26.85
N TYR A 234 7.52 19.20 26.00
CA TYR A 234 8.97 19.13 26.15
C TYR A 234 9.43 19.90 27.38
N ALA A 235 8.90 21.10 27.61
CA ALA A 235 9.21 21.87 28.82
C ALA A 235 8.87 21.09 30.11
N LYS A 236 7.70 20.46 30.16
CA LYS A 236 7.31 19.61 31.30
C LYS A 236 8.21 18.38 31.47
N ALA A 237 8.60 17.74 30.37
CA ALA A 237 9.51 16.60 30.42
C ALA A 237 10.90 17.00 30.92
N ARG A 238 11.46 18.10 30.41
CA ARG A 238 12.74 18.68 30.85
C ARG A 238 12.71 19.10 32.33
N ALA A 239 11.55 19.52 32.83
CA ALA A 239 11.33 19.83 34.25
C ALA A 239 11.04 18.59 35.13
N GLY A 240 11.04 17.37 34.58
CA GLY A 240 10.73 16.13 35.31
C GLY A 240 9.26 15.95 35.68
N GLN A 241 8.36 16.77 35.12
CA GLN A 241 6.91 16.75 35.40
C GLN A 241 6.14 15.80 34.47
N LEU A 242 6.78 15.32 33.41
CA LEU A 242 6.23 14.37 32.44
C LEU A 242 7.29 13.29 32.17
N THR A 243 6.91 12.02 32.29
CA THR A 243 7.75 10.88 31.93
C THR A 243 7.24 10.20 30.66
N GLY A 244 8.14 9.47 30.00
CA GLY A 244 7.93 8.80 28.72
C GLY A 244 7.91 9.75 27.53
N MET A 245 8.43 10.97 27.58
CA MET A 245 8.35 11.90 26.45
C MET A 245 9.22 11.41 25.28
N THR A 246 8.60 11.21 24.12
CA THR A 246 9.28 10.73 22.91
C THR A 246 10.39 11.70 22.49
N GLY A 247 11.59 11.17 22.30
CA GLY A 247 12.80 11.93 21.96
C GLY A 247 13.54 12.49 23.18
N VAL A 248 12.98 12.42 24.39
CA VAL A 248 13.66 12.83 25.63
C VAL A 248 14.04 11.59 26.45
N ASP A 249 13.05 10.88 26.98
CA ASP A 249 13.23 9.70 27.84
C ASP A 249 12.55 8.43 27.30
N ASP A 250 11.73 8.54 26.25
CA ASP A 250 11.27 7.40 25.42
C ASP A 250 11.84 7.51 23.99
N PRO A 251 12.35 6.44 23.38
CA PRO A 251 12.98 6.52 22.06
C PRO A 251 12.00 6.85 20.93
N TYR A 252 12.57 7.38 19.84
CA TYR A 252 11.92 7.45 18.54
C TYR A 252 12.75 6.61 17.56
N GLU A 253 12.20 5.48 17.11
CA GLU A 253 12.83 4.63 16.11
C GLU A 253 12.61 5.27 14.74
N GLU A 254 13.64 5.88 14.16
CA GLU A 254 13.55 6.54 12.87
C GLU A 254 13.15 5.56 11.75
N PRO A 255 12.17 5.90 10.89
CA PRO A 255 11.78 5.01 9.79
C PRO A 255 12.89 4.86 8.76
N THR A 256 13.28 3.63 8.44
CA THR A 256 14.27 3.31 7.38
C THR A 256 13.62 3.01 6.02
N ASN A 257 12.29 2.91 5.99
CA ASN A 257 11.48 2.54 4.83
C ASN A 257 10.33 3.54 4.58
N ALA A 258 10.58 4.82 4.87
CA ALA A 258 9.64 5.88 4.54
C ALA A 258 9.52 6.03 3.03
N ASP A 259 8.29 6.23 2.55
CA ASP A 259 8.00 6.48 1.13
C ASP A 259 8.34 7.94 0.77
N LEU A 260 8.28 8.85 1.76
CA LEU A 260 8.70 10.24 1.65
C LEU A 260 9.28 10.73 2.99
N VAL A 261 10.37 11.49 2.95
CA VAL A 261 11.01 12.12 4.11
C VAL A 261 10.97 13.64 3.93
N ILE A 262 10.54 14.36 4.96
CA ILE A 262 10.41 15.82 4.96
C ILE A 262 11.03 16.40 6.23
N ASP A 263 12.02 17.27 6.08
CA ASP A 263 12.49 18.10 7.19
C ASP A 263 11.79 19.47 7.18
N ALA A 264 10.77 19.61 8.03
CA ALA A 264 10.05 20.88 8.20
C ALA A 264 10.80 21.94 9.02
N SER A 265 12.10 21.76 9.29
CA SER A 265 13.01 22.83 9.74
C SER A 265 13.71 23.52 8.56
N GLU A 266 13.86 22.83 7.44
CA GLU A 266 14.49 23.35 6.22
C GLU A 266 13.47 23.72 5.15
N LEU A 267 12.36 22.97 5.07
CA LEU A 267 11.29 23.25 4.12
C LEU A 267 10.17 24.11 4.73
N PRO A 268 9.76 25.20 4.05
CA PRO A 268 8.49 25.86 4.28
C PRO A 268 7.30 24.89 4.20
N ILE A 269 6.22 25.21 4.92
CA ILE A 269 5.06 24.32 5.05
C ILE A 269 4.34 24.11 3.70
N ASP A 270 4.22 25.15 2.90
CA ASP A 270 3.64 25.12 1.56
C ASP A 270 4.47 24.23 0.62
N GLU A 271 5.80 24.32 0.66
CA GLU A 271 6.68 23.42 -0.09
C GLU A 271 6.58 21.97 0.41
N ALA A 272 6.48 21.75 1.73
CA ALA A 272 6.26 20.42 2.29
C ALA A 272 4.91 19.82 1.87
N VAL A 273 3.84 20.61 1.82
CA VAL A 273 2.53 20.20 1.29
C VAL A 273 2.66 19.86 -0.20
N HIS A 274 3.36 20.69 -0.98
CA HIS A 274 3.60 20.45 -2.40
C HIS A 274 4.36 19.14 -2.62
N ALA A 275 5.40 18.87 -1.83
CA ALA A 275 6.17 17.63 -1.91
C ALA A 275 5.30 16.38 -1.69
N VAL A 276 4.39 16.40 -0.71
CA VAL A 276 3.44 15.30 -0.49
C VAL A 276 2.48 15.17 -1.68
N MET A 277 1.90 16.27 -2.16
CA MET A 277 0.98 16.25 -3.31
C MET A 277 1.65 15.77 -4.59
N HIS A 278 2.89 16.18 -4.83
CA HIS A 278 3.72 15.72 -5.94
C HIS A 278 3.93 14.21 -5.86
N HIS A 279 4.37 13.71 -4.70
CA HIS A 279 4.55 12.27 -4.49
C HIS A 279 3.25 11.48 -4.72
N LEU A 280 2.11 11.97 -4.24
CA LEU A 280 0.80 11.34 -4.48
C LEU A 280 0.42 11.32 -5.98
N THR A 281 0.82 12.33 -6.73
CA THR A 281 0.58 12.44 -8.17
C THR A 281 1.48 11.48 -8.95
N GLU A 282 2.79 11.50 -8.69
CA GLU A 282 3.77 10.62 -9.36
C GLU A 282 3.47 9.13 -9.15
N THR A 283 2.99 8.79 -7.96
CA THR A 283 2.65 7.41 -7.61
C THR A 283 1.23 7.00 -8.03
N GLY A 284 0.50 7.90 -8.70
CA GLY A 284 -0.80 7.66 -9.34
C GLY A 284 -2.00 7.61 -8.38
N TRP A 285 -1.86 8.11 -7.16
CA TRP A 285 -2.95 8.17 -6.17
C TRP A 285 -3.84 9.40 -6.32
N VAL A 286 -3.32 10.45 -6.95
CA VAL A 286 -4.03 11.70 -7.24
C VAL A 286 -3.77 12.05 -8.69
N GLU A 287 -4.78 12.64 -9.33
CA GLU A 287 -4.66 13.06 -10.72
C GLU A 287 -3.74 14.28 -10.83
N PRO A 288 -2.85 14.33 -11.83
CA PRO A 288 -2.05 15.51 -12.06
C PRO A 288 -2.96 16.70 -12.32
N ARG A 289 -2.82 17.77 -11.54
CA ARG A 289 -3.43 19.04 -11.91
C ARG A 289 -2.66 19.58 -13.10
N LEU A 290 -3.33 19.76 -14.23
CA LEU A 290 -2.86 20.68 -15.25
C LEU A 290 -2.83 22.05 -14.58
N GLN A 291 -1.65 22.62 -14.36
CA GLN A 291 -1.58 24.03 -13.97
C GLN A 291 -2.25 24.83 -15.10
N PRO A 292 -3.22 25.71 -14.80
CA PRO A 292 -3.71 26.62 -15.81
C PRO A 292 -2.52 27.43 -16.33
N ALA A 293 -2.40 27.49 -17.65
CA ALA A 293 -1.36 28.24 -18.35
C ALA A 293 -1.40 29.74 -18.02
#